data_AF-A0ABD5QD93-F1
#
_entry.id   AF-A0ABD5QD93-F1
#
_cell.length_a   1.000
_cell.length_b   1.000
_cell.length_c   1.000
_cell.angle_alpha   90.00
_cell.angle_beta   90.00
_cell.angle_gamma   90.00
#
_symmetry.space_group_name_H-M   'P 1'
#
loop_
_entity.id
_entity.type
_entity.pdbx_description
1 polymer ?
#
loop_
_entity_poly.entity_id
_entity_poly.type
_entity_poly.pdbx_seq_one_letter_code
_entity_poly.pdbx_strand_id
1 'polypeptide(L)' 'MALFPLSQSELWTLRVLFFGPVLLGTGGMALSGTPIGASLLSGGTVGGFVVLPLLVGYLLVLSAVESRSAS' A
#
# COMPACT_ATOMS: atom_id res chain seq x y z
N MET A 1 11.86 -21.74 -2.08
CA MET A 1 11.05 -21.35 -3.25
C MET A 1 10.35 -20.05 -2.91
N ALA A 2 10.61 -18.96 -3.64
CA ALA A 2 9.90 -17.71 -3.41
C ALA A 2 8.46 -17.89 -3.88
N LEU A 3 7.49 -17.71 -2.98
CA LEU A 3 6.08 -17.95 -3.26
C LEU A 3 5.58 -17.15 -4.48
N PHE A 4 6.17 -15.97 -4.76
CA PHE A 4 5.94 -15.17 -5.97
C PHE A 4 7.23 -14.42 -6.35
N PRO A 5 7.81 -14.63 -7.54
CA PRO A 5 8.91 -13.80 -8.02
C PRO A 5 8.34 -12.49 -8.57
N LEU A 6 8.02 -11.54 -7.68
CA LEU A 6 7.71 -10.18 -8.12
C LEU A 6 8.94 -9.62 -8.84
N SER A 7 8.74 -9.18 -10.07
CA SER A 7 9.74 -8.42 -10.82
C SER A 7 10.09 -7.16 -10.03
N GLN A 8 11.31 -6.66 -10.23
CA GLN A 8 11.78 -5.45 -9.56
C GLN A 8 10.88 -4.24 -9.85
N SER A 9 10.26 -4.19 -11.04
CA SER A 9 9.22 -3.23 -11.42
C SER A 9 7.96 -3.34 -10.56
N GLU A 10 7.45 -4.55 -10.31
CA GLU A 10 6.23 -4.75 -9.50
C GLU A 10 6.47 -4.37 -8.04
N LEU A 11 7.66 -4.68 -7.49
CA LEU A 11 8.04 -4.24 -6.16
C LEU A 11 8.13 -2.71 -6.05
N TRP A 12 8.64 -2.04 -7.08
CA TRP A 12 8.67 -0.59 -7.13
C TRP A 12 7.27 0.01 -7.22
N THR A 13 6.40 -0.57 -8.06
CA THR A 13 5.00 -0.14 -8.18
C THR A 13 4.27 -0.29 -6.85
N LEU A 14 4.44 -1.42 -6.15
CA LEU A 14 3.87 -1.62 -4.82
C LEU A 14 4.40 -0.61 -3.81
N ARG A 15 5.70 -0.30 -3.82
CA ARG A 15 6.29 0.74 -2.97
C ARG A 15 5.68 2.11 -3.27
N VAL A 16 5.55 2.50 -4.53
CA VAL A 16 4.98 3.80 -4.90
C VAL A 16 3.50 3.89 -4.52
N LEU A 17 2.73 2.81 -4.72
CA LEU A 17 1.34 2.73 -4.28
C LEU A 17 1.21 2.78 -2.75
N PHE A 18 2.20 2.29 -2.02
CA PHE A 18 2.19 2.31 -0.55
C PHE A 18 2.63 3.66 0.02
N PHE A 19 3.79 4.15 -0.42
CA PHE A 19 4.41 5.36 0.13
C PHE A 19 3.87 6.63 -0.51
N GLY A 20 3.42 6.60 -1.76
CA GLY A 20 2.90 7.76 -2.48
C GLY A 20 1.75 8.46 -1.73
N PRO A 21 0.65 7.76 -1.40
CA PRO A 21 -0.46 8.34 -0.65
C PRO A 21 -0.07 8.81 0.75
N VAL A 22 0.83 8.08 1.42
CA VAL A 22 1.36 8.47 2.75
C VAL A 22 2.13 9.79 2.64
N LEU A 23 3.03 9.91 1.66
CA LEU A 23 3.83 11.11 1.43
C LEU A 23 2.95 12.29 1.02
N LEU A 24 1.92 12.06 0.19
CA LEU A 24 0.98 13.08 -0.24
C LEU A 24 0.12 13.59 0.93
N GLY A 25 -0.42 12.68 1.75
CA GLY A 25 -1.20 13.02 2.93
C GLY A 25 -0.36 13.71 4.01
N THR A 26 0.84 13.19 4.28
CA THR A 26 1.79 13.80 5.23
C THR A 26 2.25 15.17 4.74
N GLY A 27 2.58 15.29 3.46
CA GLY A 27 3.05 16.53 2.85
C GLY A 27 1.98 17.63 2.84
N GLY A 28 0.74 17.28 2.47
CA GLY A 28 -0.39 18.22 2.53
C GLY A 28 -0.64 18.74 3.95
N MET A 29 -0.56 17.87 4.95
CA MET A 29 -0.73 18.23 6.36
C MET A 29 0.47 19.00 6.94
N ALA A 30 1.69 18.70 6.50
CA ALA A 30 2.86 19.47 6.90
C ALA A 30 2.79 20.90 6.36
N LEU A 31 2.30 21.08 5.13
CA LEU A 31 2.14 22.40 4.50
C LEU A 31 1.03 23.24 5.15
N SER A 32 0.03 22.63 5.78
CA SER A 32 -1.01 23.35 6.54
C SER A 32 -0.58 23.78 7.94
N GLY A 33 0.70 23.62 8.30
CA GLY A 33 1.24 24.00 9.61
C GLY A 33 0.93 23.00 10.72
N THR A 34 0.43 21.81 10.37
CA THR A 34 0.11 20.76 11.34
C THR A 34 1.40 20.17 11.90
N PRO A 35 1.50 19.93 13.22
CA PRO A 35 2.69 19.35 13.83
C PRO A 35 3.08 18.03 13.16
N ILE A 36 4.38 17.82 12.94
CA ILE A 36 4.92 16.65 12.22
C ILE A 36 4.36 15.31 12.72
N GLY A 37 4.19 15.15 14.04
CA GLY A 37 3.60 13.93 14.60
C GLY A 37 2.15 13.69 14.16
N ALA A 38 1.34 14.76 14.09
CA ALA A 38 -0.04 14.70 13.62
C ALA A 38 -0.11 14.53 12.09
N SER A 39 0.82 15.13 11.35
CA SER A 39 0.95 14.96 9.89
C SER A 39 1.33 13.53 9.50
N LEU A 40 2.21 12.88 10.28
CA LEU A 40 2.60 11.48 10.06
C LEU A 40 1.47 10.51 10.42
N LEU A 41 0.74 10.77 11.51
CA LEU A 41 -0.43 9.98 11.89
C LEU A 41 -1.53 10.07 10.81
N SER A 42 -1.83 11.27 10.33
CA SER A 42 -2.85 11.49 9.29
C SER A 42 -2.43 10.99 7.90
N GLY A 43 -1.18 11.21 7.48
CA GLY A 43 -0.67 10.64 6.23
C GLY A 43 -0.60 9.11 6.30
N GLY A 44 -0.22 8.56 7.44
CA GLY A 44 -0.20 7.12 7.71
C GLY A 44 -1.61 6.50 7.70
N THR A 45 -2.62 7.16 8.25
CA THR A 45 -4.01 6.68 8.18
C THR A 45 -4.57 6.78 6.76
N VAL A 46 -4.32 7.89 6.04
CA VAL A 46 -4.76 8.04 4.64
C VAL A 46 -4.12 6.98 3.75
N GLY A 47 -2.80 6.77 3.86
CA GLY A 47 -2.13 5.72 3.11
C GLY A 47 -2.54 4.32 3.54
N GLY A 48 -2.71 4.07 4.84
CA GLY A 48 -3.22 2.81 5.36
C GLY A 48 -4.61 2.47 4.83
N PHE A 49 -5.54 3.44 4.81
CA PHE A 49 -6.89 3.24 4.28
C PHE A 49 -6.93 2.92 2.79
N VAL A 50 -5.99 3.45 2.01
CA VAL A 50 -5.91 3.16 0.56
C VAL A 50 -5.27 1.79 0.33
N VAL A 51 -4.22 1.46 1.09
CA VAL A 51 -3.42 0.27 0.80
C VAL A 51 -4.01 -1.00 1.40
N LEU A 52 -4.62 -0.94 2.58
CA LEU A 52 -5.19 -2.09 3.27
C LEU A 52 -6.27 -2.81 2.43
N PRO A 53 -7.26 -2.14 1.80
CA PRO A 53 -8.21 -2.79 0.91
C PRO A 53 -7.57 -3.30 -0.39
N LEU A 54 -6.55 -2.62 -0.93
CA LEU A 54 -5.81 -3.10 -2.11
C LEU A 54 -5.02 -4.39 -1.80
N LEU A 55 -4.38 -4.44 -0.64
CA LEU A 55 -3.66 -5.61 -0.16
C LEU A 55 -4.62 -6.78 0.09
N VAL A 56 -5.76 -6.54 0.73
CA VAL A 56 -6.80 -7.55 0.92
C VAL A 56 -7.33 -8.05 -0.42
N GLY A 57 -7.62 -7.15 -1.37
CA GLY A 57 -8.07 -7.52 -2.71
C GLY A 57 -7.03 -8.38 -3.45
N TYR A 58 -5.75 -8.03 -3.36
CA TYR A 58 -4.65 -8.82 -3.91
C TYR A 58 -4.60 -10.23 -3.30
N LEU A 59 -4.67 -10.35 -1.97
CA LEU A 59 -4.66 -11.65 -1.29
C LEU A 59 -5.88 -12.49 -1.64
N LEU A 60 -7.06 -11.89 -1.77
CA LEU A 60 -8.28 -12.60 -2.18
C LEU A 60 -8.19 -13.14 -3.62
N VAL A 61 -7.70 -12.32 -4.55
CA VAL A 61 -7.46 -12.76 -5.93
C VAL A 61 -6.42 -13.88 -5.96
N LEU A 62 -5.35 -13.75 -5.17
CA LEU A 62 -4.32 -14.76 -5.06
C LEU A 62 -4.89 -16.09 -4.58
N SER A 63 -5.63 -16.10 -3.47
CA SER A 63 -6.27 -17.30 -2.94
C SER A 63 -7.26 -17.92 -3.94
N ALA A 64 -8.01 -17.09 -4.68
CA ALA A 64 -8.92 -17.57 -5.71
C ALA A 64 -8.19 -18.22 -6.89
N VAL A 65 -7.05 -17.68 -7.32
CA VAL A 65 -6.22 -18.25 -8.40
C VAL A 65 -5.59 -19.57 -7.96
N GLU A 66 -5.00 -19.63 -6.76
CA GLU A 66 -4.44 -20.86 -6.21
C GLU A 66 -5.49 -21.98 -6.10
N SER A 67 -6.72 -21.63 -5.67
CA SER A 67 -7.81 -22.61 -5.56
C SER A 67 -8.23 -23.24 -6.90
N ARG A 68 -8.07 -22.52 -8.02
CA ARG A 68 -8.38 -23.02 -9.37
C ARG A 68 -7.25 -23.83 -10.00
N SER A 69 -6.01 -23.58 -9.57
CA SER A 69 -4.85 -24.36 -10.06
C SER A 69 -4.76 -25.75 -9.42
N ALA A 70 -5.49 -25.99 -8.33
CA ALA A 70 -5.50 -27.24 -7.59
C ALA A 70 -6.62 -28.21 -8.01
N SER A 71 -7.49 -27.82 -8.95
CA SER A 71 -8.55 -28.65 -9.56
C SER A 71 -8.18 -29.09 -10.96
#